data_AF-A0A3A5AS29-F1
#
_entry.id   AF-A0A3A5AS29-F1
#
_cell.length_a   1.000
_cell.length_b   1.000
_cell.length_c   1.000
_cell.angle_alpha   90.00
_cell.angle_beta   90.00
_cell.angle_gamma   90.00
#
_symmetry.space_group_name_H-M   'P 1'
#
loop_
_entity.id
_entity.type
_entity.pdbx_description
1 polymer ?
#
loop_
_entity_poly.entity_id
_entity_poly.type
_entity_poly.pdbx_seq_one_letter_code
_entity_poly.pdbx_strand_id
1 'polypeptide(L)'
;MFISISGTFHVTGYNPDGDSLHFQALNADNWGRLRGRPVRLNRQGQAQLRLEGIDALELNYEGWHQPLKYAREALDFLLSHLRIRGNLFGPSHARDGAAGYILARHAEKNRRPVAFVFAGDPPWPDGEKVFLDAALVRQSVNYLLLQEGLVYPTYYEGLYADLREELTRGVQAARRERLGLWPRDCSNSGVTMDEGQAGLEKCVILPKLFRRLVRFIKENRDISGFKDYLDATPDPAVHLPTGRLTGLADLVEVRGNAVKLLAAPEDLVFKES
;
A
#
# COMPACT_ATOMS: atom_id res chain seq x y z
N MET A 1 6.46 18.63 -8.68
CA MET A 1 5.03 18.91 -8.92
C MET A 1 4.30 17.61 -9.19
N PHE A 2 3.11 17.49 -8.63
CA PHE A 2 2.09 16.47 -8.94
C PHE A 2 1.06 17.07 -9.90
N ILE A 3 0.27 16.24 -10.55
CA ILE A 3 -0.87 16.65 -11.38
C ILE A 3 -2.13 16.40 -10.55
N SER A 4 -2.94 17.44 -10.37
CA SER A 4 -4.30 17.29 -9.84
C SER A 4 -5.18 16.69 -10.93
N ILE A 5 -5.83 15.57 -10.65
CA ILE A 5 -6.77 14.95 -11.59
C ILE A 5 -8.08 14.74 -10.86
N SER A 6 -9.11 15.49 -11.26
CA SER A 6 -10.49 15.35 -10.77
C SER A 6 -11.16 14.13 -11.38
N GLY A 7 -12.10 13.53 -10.67
CA GLY A 7 -12.81 12.37 -11.18
C GLY A 7 -13.70 11.68 -10.16
N THR A 8 -13.93 10.39 -10.38
CA THR A 8 -14.79 9.56 -9.53
C THR A 8 -14.13 8.24 -9.16
N PHE A 9 -14.36 7.79 -7.94
CA PHE A 9 -13.86 6.54 -7.40
C PHE A 9 -14.86 5.39 -7.58
N HIS A 10 -14.35 4.23 -7.97
CA HIS A 10 -15.13 3.06 -8.36
C HIS A 10 -14.66 1.77 -7.69
N VAL A 11 -15.62 0.97 -7.24
CA VAL A 11 -15.46 -0.30 -6.52
C VAL A 11 -16.44 -1.37 -7.00
N THR A 12 -17.55 -1.00 -7.63
CA THR A 12 -18.53 -1.96 -8.13
C THR A 12 -17.95 -2.82 -9.24
N GLY A 13 -18.03 -4.15 -9.07
CA GLY A 13 -17.45 -5.11 -10.02
C GLY A 13 -15.95 -5.35 -9.86
N TYR A 14 -15.34 -4.80 -8.81
CA TYR A 14 -13.94 -5.00 -8.46
C TYR A 14 -13.79 -5.61 -7.06
N ASN A 15 -12.57 -6.06 -6.75
CA ASN A 15 -12.15 -6.49 -5.42
C ASN A 15 -11.10 -5.50 -4.91
N PRO A 16 -11.49 -4.32 -4.39
CA PRO A 16 -10.54 -3.36 -3.84
C PRO A 16 -9.93 -3.88 -2.54
N ASP A 17 -8.69 -3.44 -2.28
CA ASP A 17 -8.00 -3.62 -1.01
C ASP A 17 -7.91 -2.26 -0.29
N GLY A 18 -7.37 -2.23 0.94
CA GLY A 18 -7.22 -0.99 1.72
C GLY A 18 -6.26 0.06 1.14
N ASP A 19 -5.62 -0.22 0.01
CA ASP A 19 -4.62 0.63 -0.66
C ASP A 19 -4.77 0.66 -2.21
N SER A 20 -5.91 0.17 -2.74
CA SER A 20 -6.16 0.09 -4.18
C SER A 20 -7.65 0.18 -4.50
N LEU A 21 -8.00 1.05 -5.46
CA LEU A 21 -9.35 1.18 -6.01
C LEU A 21 -9.31 1.68 -7.47
N HIS A 22 -10.44 1.64 -8.17
CA HIS A 22 -10.53 2.20 -9.51
C HIS A 22 -10.89 3.69 -9.49
N PHE A 23 -10.39 4.43 -10.46
CA PHE A 23 -10.66 5.86 -10.63
C PHE A 23 -10.90 6.20 -12.09
N GLN A 24 -11.94 6.99 -12.33
CA GLN A 24 -12.26 7.55 -13.63
C GLN A 24 -11.93 9.04 -13.62
N ALA A 25 -10.95 9.45 -14.43
CA ALA A 25 -10.64 10.87 -14.58
C ALA A 25 -11.79 11.58 -15.31
N LEU A 26 -12.13 12.80 -14.86
CA LEU A 26 -13.10 13.66 -15.53
C LEU A 26 -12.61 14.03 -16.94
N ASN A 27 -11.32 14.36 -17.06
CA ASN A 27 -10.63 14.53 -18.33
C ASN A 27 -9.60 13.41 -18.54
N ALA A 28 -9.86 12.52 -19.50
CA ALA A 28 -8.98 11.40 -19.82
C ALA A 28 -7.60 11.83 -20.33
N ASP A 29 -7.46 13.04 -20.92
CA ASP A 29 -6.18 13.54 -21.42
C ASP A 29 -5.17 13.78 -20.29
N ASN A 30 -5.64 13.97 -19.06
CA ASN A 30 -4.76 14.14 -17.90
C ASN A 30 -3.92 12.89 -17.62
N TRP A 31 -4.34 11.70 -18.07
CA TRP A 31 -3.50 10.50 -17.99
C TRP A 31 -2.21 10.62 -18.79
N GLY A 32 -2.24 11.30 -19.94
CA GLY A 32 -1.07 11.54 -20.78
C GLY A 32 -0.03 12.49 -20.17
N ARG A 33 -0.38 13.14 -19.05
CA ARG A 33 0.51 14.07 -18.33
C ARG A 33 1.36 13.40 -17.26
N LEU A 34 1.03 12.16 -16.90
CA LEU A 34 1.79 11.38 -15.95
C LEU A 34 3.08 10.85 -16.60
N ARG A 35 4.18 10.85 -15.86
CA ARG A 35 5.44 10.25 -16.28
C ARG A 35 5.37 8.72 -16.20
N GLY A 36 6.38 8.04 -16.75
CA GLY A 36 6.49 6.59 -16.68
C GLY A 36 5.74 5.91 -17.81
N ARG A 37 5.13 4.75 -17.54
CA ARG A 37 4.40 4.01 -18.58
C ARG A 37 3.02 4.64 -18.81
N PRO A 38 2.47 4.58 -20.04
CA PRO A 38 1.10 5.03 -20.28
C PRO A 38 0.13 4.30 -19.34
N VAL A 39 -0.78 5.04 -18.70
CA VAL A 39 -1.77 4.46 -17.79
C VAL A 39 -2.57 3.36 -18.49
N ARG A 40 -2.87 2.26 -17.79
CA ARG A 40 -3.75 1.21 -18.30
C ARG A 40 -5.17 1.51 -17.84
N LEU A 41 -6.04 1.81 -18.81
CA LEU A 41 -7.47 1.96 -18.60
C LEU A 41 -8.19 0.65 -18.94
N ASN A 42 -9.24 0.34 -18.20
CA ASN A 42 -10.15 -0.74 -18.55
C ASN A 42 -11.19 -0.27 -19.60
N ARG A 43 -12.16 -1.14 -19.92
CA ARG A 43 -13.21 -0.83 -20.90
C ARG A 43 -14.15 0.31 -20.47
N GLN A 44 -14.26 0.58 -19.17
CA GLN A 44 -15.01 1.73 -18.64
C GLN A 44 -14.18 3.03 -18.60
N GLY A 45 -12.93 3.02 -19.09
CA GLY A 45 -12.05 4.19 -19.01
C GLY A 45 -11.48 4.44 -17.62
N GLN A 46 -11.52 3.45 -16.73
CA GLN A 46 -11.08 3.56 -15.35
C GLN A 46 -9.66 3.00 -15.20
N ALA A 47 -8.83 3.69 -14.41
CA ALA A 47 -7.51 3.23 -14.01
C ALA A 47 -7.58 2.57 -12.63
N GLN A 48 -6.92 1.43 -12.44
CA GLN A 48 -6.66 0.91 -11.10
C GLN A 48 -5.54 1.74 -10.47
N LEU A 49 -5.81 2.37 -9.34
CA LEU A 49 -4.84 3.15 -8.59
C LEU A 49 -3.95 2.25 -7.73
N ARG A 50 -2.73 2.74 -7.49
CA ARG A 50 -1.90 2.33 -6.37
C ARG A 50 -1.78 3.53 -5.43
N LEU A 51 -2.20 3.38 -4.18
CA LEU A 51 -2.04 4.46 -3.21
C LEU A 51 -0.55 4.60 -2.84
N GLU A 52 -0.02 5.82 -2.99
CA GLU A 52 1.38 6.14 -2.72
C GLU A 52 1.72 5.97 -1.23
N GLY A 53 2.88 5.36 -0.96
CA GLY A 53 3.48 5.28 0.37
C GLY A 53 2.84 4.30 1.37
N ILE A 54 1.80 3.56 0.98
CA ILE A 54 1.08 2.61 1.85
C ILE A 54 0.99 1.22 1.22
N ASP A 55 0.79 0.21 2.07
CA ASP A 55 0.54 -1.18 1.70
C ASP A 55 -0.44 -1.78 2.72
N ALA A 56 -1.64 -2.14 2.27
CA ALA A 56 -2.67 -2.70 3.13
C ALA A 56 -2.43 -4.20 3.37
N LEU A 57 -3.02 -4.75 4.43
CA LEU A 57 -3.06 -6.21 4.56
C LEU A 57 -3.93 -6.81 3.46
N GLU A 58 -3.49 -7.94 2.92
CA GLU A 58 -4.16 -8.64 1.84
C GLU A 58 -5.50 -9.23 2.31
N LEU A 59 -6.59 -8.95 1.58
CA LEU A 59 -7.86 -9.65 1.78
C LEU A 59 -7.82 -11.09 1.26
N ASN A 60 -7.06 -11.31 0.17
CA ASN A 60 -6.77 -12.61 -0.38
C ASN A 60 -5.56 -12.50 -1.33
N TYR A 61 -4.46 -13.13 -0.95
CA TYR A 61 -3.27 -13.23 -1.79
C TYR A 61 -2.90 -14.69 -1.99
N GLU A 62 -3.13 -15.19 -3.21
CA GLU A 62 -2.86 -16.58 -3.57
C GLU A 62 -3.53 -17.64 -2.65
N GLY A 63 -4.69 -17.29 -2.06
CA GLY A 63 -5.42 -18.14 -1.10
C GLY A 63 -5.01 -17.94 0.36
N TRP A 64 -4.05 -17.05 0.63
CA TRP A 64 -3.56 -16.74 1.96
C TRP A 64 -3.96 -15.32 2.36
N HIS A 65 -4.08 -15.07 3.66
CA HIS A 65 -4.27 -13.74 4.19
C HIS A 65 -3.66 -13.62 5.59
N GLN A 66 -3.39 -12.39 5.98
CA GLN A 66 -3.13 -12.02 7.37
C GLN A 66 -4.48 -11.85 8.10
N PRO A 67 -4.57 -11.49 9.40
CA PRO A 67 -5.88 -11.34 10.05
C PRO A 67 -6.81 -10.38 9.28
N LEU A 68 -7.89 -10.94 8.70
CA LEU A 68 -8.81 -10.25 7.80
C LEU A 68 -9.47 -9.02 8.41
N LYS A 69 -9.58 -8.97 9.73
CA LYS A 69 -10.10 -7.83 10.48
C LYS A 69 -9.43 -6.53 10.02
N TYR A 70 -8.09 -6.49 10.00
CA TYR A 70 -7.36 -5.26 9.70
C TYR A 70 -7.41 -4.90 8.21
N ALA A 71 -7.38 -5.89 7.32
CA ALA A 71 -7.57 -5.68 5.88
C ALA A 71 -8.95 -5.06 5.58
N ARG A 72 -10.01 -5.56 6.24
CA ARG A 72 -11.38 -5.05 6.11
C ARG A 72 -11.54 -3.66 6.74
N GLU A 73 -10.97 -3.43 7.93
CA GLU A 73 -10.99 -2.12 8.58
C GLU A 73 -10.30 -1.05 7.71
N ALA A 74 -9.17 -1.37 7.09
CA ALA A 74 -8.49 -0.47 6.16
C ALA A 74 -9.36 -0.14 4.93
N LEU A 75 -9.98 -1.15 4.33
CA LEU A 75 -10.90 -0.96 3.21
C LEU A 75 -12.13 -0.13 3.62
N ASP A 76 -12.80 -0.48 4.71
CA ASP A 76 -13.97 0.25 5.21
C ASP A 76 -13.64 1.71 5.51
N PHE A 77 -12.46 1.98 6.08
CA PHE A 77 -11.96 3.32 6.33
C PHE A 77 -11.75 4.10 5.03
N LEU A 78 -11.07 3.49 4.06
CA LEU A 78 -10.82 4.08 2.73
C LEU A 78 -12.14 4.47 2.05
N LEU A 79 -13.10 3.56 1.98
CA LEU A 79 -14.39 3.81 1.34
C LEU A 79 -15.19 4.91 2.05
N SER A 80 -15.23 4.85 3.39
CA SER A 80 -15.95 5.84 4.19
C SER A 80 -15.39 7.25 3.99
N HIS A 81 -14.06 7.39 3.95
CA HIS A 81 -13.39 8.68 3.72
C HIS A 81 -13.62 9.19 2.30
N LEU A 82 -13.69 8.28 1.31
CA LEU A 82 -14.05 8.60 -0.07
C LEU A 82 -15.57 8.77 -0.27
N ARG A 83 -16.37 8.68 0.80
CA ARG A 83 -17.85 8.79 0.78
C ARG A 83 -18.53 7.73 -0.07
N ILE A 84 -17.86 6.61 -0.32
CA ILE A 84 -18.43 5.41 -0.95
C ILE A 84 -19.16 4.65 0.16
N ARG A 85 -20.49 4.56 0.06
CA ARG A 85 -21.34 3.90 1.06
C ARG A 85 -21.92 2.60 0.52
N GLY A 86 -21.95 1.56 1.33
CA GLY A 86 -22.56 0.27 1.02
C GLY A 86 -21.69 -0.88 1.53
N ASN A 87 -22.22 -2.11 1.50
CA ASN A 87 -21.47 -3.27 1.94
C ASN A 87 -20.88 -3.99 0.72
N LEU A 88 -19.58 -3.82 0.46
CA LEU A 88 -18.89 -4.53 -0.63
C LEU A 88 -18.96 -6.06 -0.49
N PHE A 89 -19.16 -6.56 0.72
CA PHE A 89 -19.21 -7.98 1.05
C PHE A 89 -20.62 -8.46 1.43
N GLY A 90 -21.64 -7.64 1.18
CA GLY A 90 -23.03 -7.92 1.53
C GLY A 90 -23.99 -7.75 0.35
N PRO A 91 -25.29 -7.98 0.56
CA PRO A 91 -26.29 -7.91 -0.51
C PRO A 91 -26.60 -6.49 -0.99
N SER A 92 -26.06 -5.45 -0.34
CA SER A 92 -26.30 -4.06 -0.69
C SER A 92 -25.24 -3.52 -1.64
N HIS A 93 -25.66 -3.04 -2.81
CA HIS A 93 -24.76 -2.42 -3.77
C HIS A 93 -24.08 -1.17 -3.18
N ALA A 94 -22.76 -1.08 -3.35
CA ALA A 94 -22.03 0.15 -3.04
C ALA A 94 -22.50 1.30 -3.94
N ARG A 95 -22.65 2.49 -3.35
CA ARG A 95 -22.86 3.75 -4.06
C ARG A 95 -21.54 4.15 -4.70
N ASP A 96 -21.36 3.63 -5.91
CA ASP A 96 -20.20 3.82 -6.76
C ASP A 96 -20.13 5.24 -7.34
N GLY A 97 -18.95 5.63 -7.83
CA GLY A 97 -18.77 6.91 -8.53
C GLY A 97 -18.69 8.12 -7.61
N ALA A 98 -18.19 7.94 -6.37
CA ALA A 98 -18.02 9.05 -5.45
C ALA A 98 -16.98 10.05 -5.99
N ALA A 99 -17.33 11.34 -5.96
CA ALA A 99 -16.47 12.41 -6.46
C ALA A 99 -15.23 12.60 -5.59
N GLY A 100 -14.11 12.87 -6.26
CA GLY A 100 -12.82 13.07 -5.61
C GLY A 100 -11.75 13.54 -6.58
N TYR A 101 -10.53 13.61 -6.09
CA TYR A 101 -9.37 13.87 -6.92
C TYR A 101 -8.16 13.09 -6.45
N ILE A 102 -7.20 12.95 -7.36
CA ILE A 102 -5.91 12.36 -7.07
C ILE A 102 -4.81 13.38 -7.33
N LEU A 103 -3.73 13.30 -6.55
CA LEU A 103 -2.46 13.93 -6.85
C LEU A 103 -1.49 12.84 -7.28
N ALA A 104 -1.19 12.80 -8.57
CA ALA A 104 -0.35 11.78 -9.18
C ALA A 104 0.73 12.42 -10.04
N ARG A 105 1.86 11.75 -10.19
CA ARG A 105 2.99 12.26 -11.01
C ARG A 105 3.52 11.24 -12.01
N HIS A 106 3.24 9.96 -11.79
CA HIS A 106 3.71 8.87 -12.63
C HIS A 106 2.76 7.67 -12.55
N ALA A 107 2.91 6.78 -13.52
CA ALA A 107 2.38 5.42 -13.44
C ALA A 107 3.53 4.41 -13.41
N GLU A 108 3.41 3.43 -12.52
CA GLU A 108 4.43 2.41 -12.26
C GLU A 108 4.48 1.35 -13.38
N LYS A 109 5.34 0.34 -13.24
CA LYS A 109 5.59 -0.66 -14.29
C LYS A 109 4.35 -1.46 -14.74
N ASN A 110 3.38 -1.68 -13.87
CA ASN A 110 2.11 -2.34 -14.17
C ASN A 110 1.05 -1.36 -14.70
N ARG A 111 1.48 -0.12 -15.00
CA ARG A 111 0.68 0.94 -15.62
C ARG A 111 -0.44 1.47 -14.72
N ARG A 112 -0.33 1.29 -13.40
CA ARG A 112 -1.20 1.92 -12.40
C ARG A 112 -0.68 3.31 -12.05
N PRO A 113 -1.53 4.35 -12.02
CA PRO A 113 -1.15 5.62 -11.44
C PRO A 113 -0.81 5.44 -9.96
N VAL A 114 0.32 6.01 -9.52
CA VAL A 114 0.69 6.06 -8.10
C VAL A 114 0.27 7.42 -7.55
N ALA A 115 -0.60 7.40 -6.54
CA ALA A 115 -1.37 8.59 -6.17
C ALA A 115 -1.64 8.76 -4.67
N PHE A 116 -1.71 10.02 -4.25
CA PHE A 116 -2.45 10.42 -3.05
C PHE A 116 -3.91 10.70 -3.43
N VAL A 117 -4.86 10.19 -2.64
CA VAL A 117 -6.29 10.31 -2.94
C VAL A 117 -7.01 11.20 -1.93
N PHE A 118 -7.99 11.95 -2.42
CA PHE A 118 -8.75 12.94 -1.67
C PHE A 118 -10.22 12.89 -2.07
N ALA A 119 -11.11 13.07 -1.11
CA ALA A 119 -12.55 13.15 -1.36
C ALA A 119 -13.00 14.58 -1.70
N GLY A 120 -14.06 14.71 -2.49
CA GLY A 120 -14.62 16.00 -2.87
C GLY A 120 -13.81 16.72 -3.95
N ASP A 121 -14.01 18.03 -4.07
CA ASP A 121 -13.43 18.81 -5.16
C ASP A 121 -12.02 19.33 -4.79
N PRO A 122 -11.06 19.32 -5.74
CA PRO A 122 -9.77 19.93 -5.51
C PRO A 122 -9.88 21.46 -5.46
N PRO A 123 -9.02 22.15 -4.70
CA PRO A 123 -8.94 23.61 -4.70
C PRO A 123 -8.27 24.19 -5.97
N TRP A 124 -7.82 23.34 -6.90
CA TRP A 124 -7.17 23.72 -8.15
C TRP A 124 -7.98 23.29 -9.37
N PRO A 125 -7.78 23.93 -10.54
CA PRO A 125 -8.30 23.43 -11.81
C PRO A 125 -7.86 21.99 -12.10
N ASP A 126 -8.72 21.24 -12.80
CA ASP A 126 -8.40 19.89 -13.24
C ASP A 126 -7.17 19.90 -14.16
N GLY A 127 -6.22 19.02 -13.87
CA GLY A 127 -4.92 18.94 -14.52
C GLY A 127 -3.84 19.88 -13.96
N GLU A 128 -4.12 20.74 -12.98
CA GLU A 128 -3.13 21.72 -12.50
C GLU A 128 -1.85 21.05 -11.93
N LYS A 129 -0.69 21.72 -12.08
CA LYS A 129 0.57 21.26 -11.45
C LYS A 129 0.61 21.76 -10.01
N VAL A 130 0.48 20.83 -9.07
CA VAL A 130 0.42 21.11 -7.64
C VAL A 130 1.76 20.82 -6.96
N PHE A 131 2.18 21.72 -6.07
CA PHE A 131 3.22 21.42 -5.10
C PHE A 131 2.58 20.68 -3.92
N LEU A 132 2.88 19.40 -3.77
CA LEU A 132 2.38 18.58 -2.66
C LEU A 132 3.36 18.72 -1.50
N ASP A 133 2.92 19.36 -0.42
CA ASP A 133 3.67 19.51 0.82
C ASP A 133 3.12 18.58 1.93
N ALA A 134 3.77 18.60 3.10
CA ALA A 134 3.36 17.82 4.25
C ALA A 134 1.93 18.16 4.74
N ALA A 135 1.52 19.44 4.66
CA ALA A 135 0.20 19.87 5.13
C ALA A 135 -0.92 19.30 4.26
N LEU A 136 -0.69 19.19 2.95
CA LEU A 136 -1.60 18.58 2.02
C LEU A 136 -1.54 17.04 2.06
N VAL A 137 -0.37 16.44 2.29
CA VAL A 137 -0.26 14.99 2.55
C VAL A 137 -1.12 14.57 3.75
N ARG A 138 -1.11 15.35 4.84
CA ARG A 138 -1.94 15.07 6.03
C ARG A 138 -3.44 14.97 5.75
N GLN A 139 -3.92 15.58 4.67
CA GLN A 139 -5.33 15.55 4.27
C GLN A 139 -5.66 14.37 3.34
N SER A 140 -4.65 13.68 2.81
CA SER A 140 -4.85 12.52 1.95
C SER A 140 -5.37 11.32 2.75
N VAL A 141 -6.21 10.50 2.13
CA VAL A 141 -6.67 9.26 2.76
C VAL A 141 -5.49 8.31 3.04
N ASN A 142 -4.42 8.38 2.24
CA ASN A 142 -3.18 7.63 2.45
C ASN A 142 -2.57 7.91 3.83
N TYR A 143 -2.43 9.19 4.19
CA TYR A 143 -1.88 9.58 5.48
C TYR A 143 -2.84 9.21 6.62
N LEU A 144 -4.14 9.43 6.44
CA LEU A 144 -5.14 9.09 7.45
C LEU A 144 -5.16 7.58 7.77
N LEU A 145 -5.01 6.72 6.76
CA LEU A 145 -4.88 5.27 6.96
C LEU A 145 -3.65 4.90 7.80
N LEU A 146 -2.51 5.57 7.58
CA LEU A 146 -1.30 5.36 8.39
C LEU A 146 -1.47 5.88 9.82
N GLN A 147 -2.10 7.05 9.98
CA GLN A 147 -2.35 7.66 11.29
C GLN A 147 -3.24 6.78 12.17
N GLU A 148 -4.21 6.09 11.58
CA GLU A 148 -5.08 5.14 12.30
C GLU A 148 -4.44 3.75 12.45
N GLY A 149 -3.24 3.54 11.92
CA GLY A 149 -2.53 2.27 11.99
C GLY A 149 -3.23 1.14 11.21
N LEU A 150 -3.91 1.47 10.11
CA LEU A 150 -4.68 0.50 9.31
C LEU A 150 -3.88 -0.08 8.15
N VAL A 151 -2.75 0.52 7.79
CA VAL A 151 -1.87 0.09 6.70
C VAL A 151 -0.40 0.20 7.12
N TYR A 152 0.48 -0.53 6.45
CA TYR A 152 1.93 -0.38 6.63
C TYR A 152 2.47 0.77 5.77
N PRO A 153 3.53 1.46 6.20
CA PRO A 153 4.33 2.26 5.28
C PRO A 153 5.08 1.33 4.33
N THR A 154 4.98 1.61 3.03
CA THR A 154 5.83 0.95 2.03
C THR A 154 6.26 1.99 1.01
N TYR A 155 7.49 2.48 1.16
CA TYR A 155 8.02 3.57 0.36
C TYR A 155 8.77 3.04 -0.86
N TYR A 156 8.66 3.78 -1.97
CA TYR A 156 9.41 3.51 -3.20
C TYR A 156 10.28 4.71 -3.57
N GLU A 157 11.35 4.49 -4.34
CA GLU A 157 12.37 5.48 -4.70
C GLU A 157 11.81 6.77 -5.31
N GLY A 158 10.58 6.72 -5.84
CA GLY A 158 9.87 7.89 -6.31
C GLY A 158 9.48 8.88 -5.20
N LEU A 159 8.95 8.40 -4.08
CA LEU A 159 8.33 9.27 -3.08
C LEU A 159 9.36 10.21 -2.46
N TYR A 160 9.09 11.51 -2.41
CA TYR A 160 10.04 12.50 -1.90
C TYR A 160 10.28 12.36 -0.39
N ALA A 161 11.49 12.71 0.06
CA ALA A 161 11.95 12.47 1.43
C ALA A 161 11.10 13.20 2.47
N ASP A 162 10.76 14.46 2.23
CA ASP A 162 9.89 15.27 3.07
C ASP A 162 8.49 14.65 3.23
N LEU A 163 7.92 14.10 2.15
CA LEU A 163 6.63 13.40 2.20
C LEU A 163 6.74 12.06 2.94
N ARG A 164 7.85 11.32 2.76
CA ARG A 164 8.11 10.09 3.54
C ARG A 164 8.22 10.36 5.03
N GLU A 165 8.94 11.43 5.41
CA GLU A 165 9.06 11.83 6.81
C GLU A 165 7.70 12.13 7.43
N GLU A 166 6.82 12.81 6.68
CA GLU A 166 5.48 13.09 7.16
C GLU A 166 4.65 11.80 7.34
N LEU A 167 4.65 10.90 6.36
CA LEU A 167 3.98 9.60 6.49
C LEU A 167 4.55 8.79 7.66
N THR A 168 5.87 8.85 7.87
CA THR A 168 6.57 8.17 8.96
C THR A 168 6.15 8.72 10.32
N ARG A 169 5.93 10.04 10.45
CA ARG A 169 5.38 10.62 11.69
C ARG A 169 4.02 10.02 12.04
N GLY A 170 3.13 9.84 11.05
CA GLY A 170 1.84 9.18 11.24
C GLY A 170 1.97 7.74 11.73
N VAL A 171 2.86 6.96 11.10
CA VAL A 171 3.18 5.57 11.50
C VAL A 171 3.68 5.49 12.93
N GLN A 172 4.68 6.31 13.29
CA GLN A 172 5.29 6.29 14.61
C GLN A 172 4.29 6.68 15.70
N ALA A 173 3.39 7.64 15.40
CA ALA A 173 2.30 7.99 16.31
C ALA A 173 1.33 6.82 16.53
N ALA A 174 0.83 6.23 15.44
CA ALA A 174 -0.07 5.09 15.49
C ALA A 174 0.55 3.89 16.23
N ARG A 175 1.84 3.62 16.01
CA ARG A 175 2.55 2.54 16.68
C ARG A 175 2.71 2.80 18.18
N ARG A 176 3.12 4.01 18.58
CA ARG A 176 3.26 4.41 20.00
C ARG A 176 1.93 4.33 20.74
N GLU A 177 0.84 4.70 20.08
CA GLU A 177 -0.52 4.68 20.62
C GLU A 177 -1.21 3.32 20.48
N ARG A 178 -0.52 2.33 19.89
CA ARG A 178 -1.00 0.96 19.72
C ARG A 178 -2.32 0.89 18.95
N LEU A 179 -2.45 1.72 17.92
CA LEU A 179 -3.64 1.78 17.06
C LEU A 179 -3.64 0.67 16.01
N GLY A 180 -4.84 0.32 15.53
CA GLY A 180 -5.06 -0.60 14.41
C GLY A 180 -4.26 -1.91 14.51
N LEU A 181 -3.39 -2.13 13.52
CA LEU A 181 -2.62 -3.36 13.34
C LEU A 181 -1.39 -3.46 14.28
N TRP A 182 -0.90 -2.33 14.79
CA TRP A 182 0.38 -2.26 15.52
C TRP A 182 0.49 -3.15 16.77
N PRO A 183 -0.56 -3.40 17.57
CA PRO A 183 -0.50 -4.35 18.68
C PRO A 183 -0.21 -5.80 18.27
N ARG A 184 -0.39 -6.12 16.98
CA ARG A 184 -0.20 -7.47 16.42
C ARG A 184 1.00 -7.54 15.47
N ASP A 185 1.73 -6.44 15.28
CA ASP A 185 2.87 -6.39 14.39
C ASP A 185 4.02 -7.24 14.93
N CYS A 186 4.43 -8.24 14.13
CA CYS A 186 5.62 -9.03 14.39
C CYS A 186 6.65 -8.90 13.26
N SER A 187 6.58 -7.84 12.45
CA SER A 187 7.59 -7.57 11.42
C SER A 187 9.00 -7.67 11.98
N ASN A 188 9.26 -7.06 13.14
CA ASN A 188 10.60 -7.05 13.76
C ASN A 188 10.80 -8.06 14.90
N SER A 189 9.73 -8.55 15.54
CA SER A 189 9.84 -9.60 16.58
C SER A 189 9.86 -11.01 15.98
N GLY A 190 9.31 -11.17 14.78
CA GLY A 190 9.30 -12.38 13.99
C GLY A 190 7.99 -13.16 14.02
N VAL A 191 7.77 -13.93 12.97
CA VAL A 191 6.66 -14.88 12.84
C VAL A 191 7.21 -16.30 12.68
N THR A 192 6.62 -17.24 13.42
CA THR A 192 6.98 -18.66 13.35
C THR A 192 6.03 -19.40 12.40
N MET A 193 6.59 -20.25 11.54
CA MET A 193 5.88 -20.95 10.47
C MET A 193 5.45 -22.38 10.85
N ASP A 194 5.43 -22.72 12.15
CA ASP A 194 5.14 -24.08 12.63
C ASP A 194 3.71 -24.54 12.29
N GLU A 195 2.79 -23.58 12.10
CA GLU A 195 1.39 -23.84 11.79
C GLU A 195 1.00 -23.46 10.35
N GLY A 196 1.98 -23.17 9.48
CA GLY A 196 1.72 -22.70 8.12
C GLY A 196 0.83 -21.45 8.09
N GLN A 197 -0.35 -21.54 7.48
CA GLN A 197 -1.31 -20.44 7.35
C GLN A 197 -1.81 -19.90 8.69
N ALA A 198 -2.03 -20.76 9.68
CA ALA A 198 -2.56 -20.32 10.97
C ALA A 198 -1.57 -19.39 11.73
N GLY A 199 -0.26 -19.52 11.49
CA GLY A 199 0.74 -18.60 12.03
C GLY A 199 0.61 -17.19 11.46
N LEU A 200 0.41 -17.08 10.14
CA LEU A 200 0.23 -15.80 9.44
C LEU A 200 -1.15 -15.17 9.69
N GLU A 201 -2.13 -15.93 10.22
CA GLU A 201 -3.43 -15.39 10.63
C GLU A 201 -3.44 -14.80 12.05
N LYS A 202 -2.42 -15.07 12.87
CA LYS A 202 -2.34 -14.60 14.28
C LYS A 202 -1.51 -13.33 14.46
N CYS A 203 -0.60 -13.08 13.52
CA CYS A 203 0.36 -11.99 13.54
C CYS A 203 0.29 -11.20 12.23
N VAL A 204 0.55 -9.89 12.29
CA VAL A 204 0.69 -9.07 11.10
C VAL A 204 2.17 -8.75 10.83
N ILE A 205 2.57 -8.79 9.57
CA ILE A 205 3.90 -8.42 9.09
C ILE A 205 3.74 -7.53 7.85
N LEU A 206 4.81 -6.79 7.51
CA LEU A 206 4.90 -6.02 6.27
C LEU A 206 4.35 -6.83 5.07
N PRO A 207 3.31 -6.36 4.35
CA PRO A 207 2.67 -7.13 3.28
C PRO A 207 3.63 -7.58 2.19
N LYS A 208 4.67 -6.79 1.89
CA LYS A 208 5.73 -7.21 0.97
C LYS A 208 6.48 -8.46 1.43
N LEU A 209 6.84 -8.56 2.71
CA LEU A 209 7.46 -9.77 3.28
C LEU A 209 6.46 -10.94 3.27
N PHE A 210 5.21 -10.69 3.64
CA PHE A 210 4.14 -11.69 3.58
C PHE A 210 3.99 -12.29 2.17
N ARG A 211 3.89 -11.46 1.12
CA ARG A 211 3.78 -11.91 -0.27
C ARG A 211 4.96 -12.77 -0.71
N ARG A 212 6.18 -12.47 -0.23
CA ARG A 212 7.38 -13.28 -0.50
C ARG A 212 7.35 -14.61 0.22
N LEU A 213 6.94 -14.62 1.49
CA LEU A 213 6.78 -15.85 2.27
C LEU A 213 5.74 -16.78 1.66
N VAL A 214 4.55 -16.27 1.32
CA VAL A 214 3.47 -17.08 0.73
C VAL A 214 3.91 -17.75 -0.56
N ARG A 215 4.59 -17.02 -1.46
CA ARG A 215 5.10 -17.61 -2.71
C ARG A 215 6.11 -18.72 -2.44
N PHE A 216 7.01 -18.50 -1.48
CA PHE A 216 8.02 -19.49 -1.15
C PHE A 216 7.42 -20.77 -0.54
N ILE A 217 6.56 -20.66 0.48
CA ILE A 217 6.01 -21.82 1.20
C ILE A 217 5.03 -22.65 0.35
N LYS A 218 4.44 -22.07 -0.71
CA LYS A 218 3.62 -22.84 -1.65
C LYS A 218 4.42 -23.89 -2.43
N GLU A 219 5.73 -23.69 -2.55
CA GLU A 219 6.63 -24.56 -3.31
C GLU A 219 7.62 -25.33 -2.41
N ASN A 220 7.64 -25.04 -1.11
CA ASN A 220 8.65 -25.53 -0.18
C ASN A 220 8.03 -26.06 1.13
N ARG A 221 8.63 -27.10 1.71
CA ARG A 221 8.12 -27.76 2.93
C ARG A 221 8.50 -27.04 4.23
N ASP A 222 9.55 -26.24 4.21
CA ASP A 222 10.07 -25.47 5.33
C ASP A 222 10.68 -24.15 4.82
N ILE A 223 11.10 -23.27 5.73
CA ILE A 223 11.64 -21.94 5.40
C ILE A 223 13.17 -21.84 5.27
N SER A 224 13.90 -22.95 5.34
CA SER A 224 15.37 -22.91 5.39
C SER A 224 16.00 -22.27 4.15
N GLY A 225 15.41 -22.47 2.97
CA GLY A 225 15.83 -21.86 1.70
C GLY A 225 15.25 -20.46 1.42
N PHE A 226 14.55 -19.84 2.38
CA PHE A 226 13.82 -18.60 2.11
C PHE A 226 14.74 -17.43 1.75
N LYS A 227 15.93 -17.33 2.37
CA LYS A 227 16.90 -16.27 2.05
C LYS A 227 17.42 -16.41 0.61
N ASP A 228 17.81 -17.61 0.22
CA ASP A 228 18.28 -17.89 -1.15
C ASP A 228 17.22 -17.57 -2.20
N TYR A 229 15.94 -17.83 -1.88
CA TYR A 229 14.81 -17.43 -2.73
C TYR A 229 14.69 -15.91 -2.89
N LEU A 230 14.88 -15.14 -1.80
CA LEU A 230 14.87 -13.69 -1.84
C LEU A 230 16.05 -13.15 -2.66
N ASP A 231 17.23 -13.76 -2.55
CA ASP A 231 18.41 -13.40 -3.33
C ASP A 231 18.23 -13.67 -4.83
N ALA A 232 17.59 -14.79 -5.18
CA ALA A 232 17.29 -15.15 -6.57
C ALA A 232 16.23 -14.24 -7.21
N THR A 233 15.37 -13.59 -6.41
CA THR A 233 14.29 -12.72 -6.88
C THR A 233 14.31 -11.37 -6.16
N PRO A 234 15.39 -10.58 -6.31
CA PRO A 234 15.72 -9.51 -5.40
C PRO A 234 14.65 -8.41 -5.36
N ASP A 235 14.42 -7.90 -4.15
CA ASP A 235 13.76 -6.63 -3.91
C ASP A 235 14.81 -5.63 -3.41
N PRO A 236 15.42 -4.84 -4.30
CA PRO A 236 16.38 -3.83 -3.88
C PRO A 236 15.69 -2.77 -3.01
N ALA A 237 16.36 -2.36 -1.94
CA ALA A 237 15.90 -1.32 -1.04
C ALA A 237 17.06 -0.46 -0.54
N VAL A 238 16.78 0.80 -0.24
CA VAL A 238 17.67 1.66 0.54
C VAL A 238 17.25 1.57 2.01
N HIS A 239 18.21 1.22 2.88
CA HIS A 239 18.02 1.27 4.32
C HIS A 239 18.37 2.67 4.83
N LEU A 240 17.34 3.48 5.08
CA LEU A 240 17.44 4.92 5.34
C LEU A 240 18.43 5.29 6.47
N PRO A 241 18.42 4.65 7.65
CA PRO A 241 19.36 4.96 8.73
C PRO A 241 20.84 4.86 8.33
N THR A 242 21.18 3.98 7.40
CA THR A 242 22.58 3.75 6.97
C THR A 242 22.89 4.32 5.60
N GLY A 243 21.88 4.74 4.83
CA GLY A 243 22.01 5.15 3.44
C GLY A 243 22.45 4.03 2.47
N ARG A 244 22.51 2.77 2.93
CA ARG A 244 23.01 1.65 2.11
C ARG A 244 21.93 1.13 1.18
N LEU A 245 22.31 0.91 -0.08
CA LEU A 245 21.55 0.06 -1.00
C LEU A 245 21.79 -1.42 -0.61
N THR A 246 20.71 -2.18 -0.47
CA THR A 246 20.70 -3.57 0.01
C THR A 246 19.58 -4.36 -0.67
N GLY A 247 19.49 -5.67 -0.45
CA GLY A 247 18.31 -6.47 -0.82
C GLY A 247 17.40 -6.78 0.37
N LEU A 248 16.15 -7.14 0.11
CA LEU A 248 15.25 -7.68 1.15
C LEU A 248 15.84 -8.92 1.85
N ALA A 249 16.63 -9.74 1.15
CA ALA A 249 17.30 -10.90 1.74
C ALA A 249 18.27 -10.52 2.88
N ASP A 250 18.98 -9.39 2.76
CA ASP A 250 19.89 -8.87 3.79
C ASP A 250 19.13 -8.26 4.98
N LEU A 251 17.89 -7.83 4.74
CA LEU A 251 16.99 -7.23 5.73
C LEU A 251 16.13 -8.27 6.43
N VAL A 252 16.29 -9.55 6.11
CA VAL A 252 15.53 -10.66 6.67
C VAL A 252 16.47 -11.61 7.43
N GLU A 253 16.08 -11.95 8.65
CA GLU A 253 16.67 -13.05 9.41
C GLU A 253 15.72 -14.25 9.39
N VAL A 254 16.29 -15.42 9.09
CA VAL A 254 15.64 -16.72 9.24
C VAL A 254 16.37 -17.48 10.33
N ARG A 255 15.67 -17.87 11.40
CA ARG A 255 16.22 -18.67 12.51
C ARG A 255 15.27 -19.81 12.83
N GLY A 256 15.72 -21.04 12.57
CA GLY A 256 14.84 -22.21 12.67
C GLY A 256 13.65 -22.05 11.74
N ASN A 257 12.44 -22.06 12.30
CA ASN A 257 11.20 -21.85 11.56
C ASN A 257 10.61 -20.44 11.73
N ALA A 258 11.40 -19.47 12.18
CA ALA A 258 10.97 -18.08 12.34
C ALA A 258 11.62 -17.13 11.33
N VAL A 259 10.86 -16.13 10.89
CA VAL A 259 11.28 -15.07 9.97
C VAL A 259 10.99 -13.70 10.57
N LYS A 260 11.94 -12.76 10.49
CA LYS A 260 11.73 -11.35 10.87
C LYS A 260 12.48 -10.38 9.96
N LEU A 261 12.01 -9.14 9.92
CA LEU A 261 12.73 -7.98 9.39
C LEU A 261 13.74 -7.44 10.42
N LEU A 262 14.92 -7.08 9.93
CA LEU A 262 16.00 -6.47 10.71
C LEU A 262 15.94 -4.94 10.76
N ALA A 263 15.03 -4.32 10.00
CA ALA A 263 14.78 -2.89 9.98
C ALA A 263 13.28 -2.61 10.12
N ALA A 264 12.92 -1.44 10.65
CA ALA A 264 11.53 -1.03 10.71
C ALA A 264 10.97 -0.82 9.29
N PRO A 265 9.70 -1.10 9.01
CA PRO A 265 9.12 -0.90 7.69
C PRO A 265 9.30 0.52 7.11
N GLU A 266 9.18 1.56 7.94
CA GLU A 266 9.36 2.96 7.55
C GLU A 266 10.82 3.34 7.20
N ASP A 267 11.80 2.52 7.61
CA ASP A 267 13.22 2.75 7.31
C ASP A 267 13.62 2.22 5.92
N LEU A 268 12.68 1.66 5.17
CA LEU A 268 12.93 1.00 3.89
C LEU A 268 12.33 1.76 2.72
N VAL A 269 13.16 2.04 1.71
CA VAL A 269 12.70 2.58 0.42
C VAL A 269 13.03 1.58 -0.68
N PHE A 270 12.01 0.90 -1.18
CA PHE A 270 12.17 -0.10 -2.23
C PHE A 270 12.38 0.54 -3.60
N LYS A 271 13.14 -0.13 -4.45
CA LYS A 271 13.13 0.16 -5.88
C LYS A 271 11.83 -0.35 -6.48
N GLU A 272 11.26 0.39 -7.43
CA GLU A 272 10.17 -0.16 -8.24
C GLU A 272 10.74 -1.30 -9.10
N SER A 273 10.56 -2.54 -8.63
CA SER A 273 10.80 -3.75 -9.41
C SER A 273 9.67 -3.96 -10.37
#